data_AF-A0A258X175-F1
#
_entry.id   AF-A0A258X175-F1
#
_cell.length_a   1.000
_cell.length_b   1.000
_cell.length_c   1.000
_cell.angle_alpha   90.00
_cell.angle_beta   90.00
_cell.angle_gamma   90.00
#
_symmetry.space_group_name_H-M   'P 1'
#
loop_
_entity.id
_entity.type
_entity.pdbx_description
1 polymer ?
#
loop_
_entity_poly.entity_id
_entity_poly.type
_entity_poly.pdbx_seq_one_letter_code
_entity_poly.pdbx_strand_id
1 'polypeptide(L)' 'MLLHIIARGKIGRSPEAELVERYAKRIAWGLKVTELPDRGGTIPAPAQTPVRTV' A
#
# COMPACT_ATOMS: atom_id res chain seq x y z
N MET A 1 -8.26 -5.61 -12.62
CA MET A 1 -6.96 -5.78 -11.95
C MET A 1 -6.96 -4.99 -10.65
N LEU A 2 -6.35 -5.52 -9.59
CA LEU A 2 -6.23 -4.88 -8.28
C LEU A 2 -4.75 -4.64 -7.96
N LEU A 3 -4.39 -3.39 -7.68
CA LEU A 3 -3.09 -3.02 -7.12
C LEU A 3 -3.19 -3.17 -5.62
N HIS A 4 -2.47 -4.11 -5.03
CA HIS A 4 -2.37 -4.22 -3.58
C HIS A 4 -0.98 -3.79 -3.12
N ILE A 5 -0.91 -2.65 -2.44
CA ILE A 5 0.30 -2.14 -1.81
C ILE A 5 0.31 -2.57 -0.35
N ILE A 6 1.39 -3.22 0.08
CA ILE A 6 1.61 -3.61 1.46
C ILE A 6 2.90 -2.93 1.91
N ALA A 7 2.79 -2.02 2.87
CA ALA A 7 3.92 -1.20 3.30
C ALA A 7 3.95 -1.09 4.83
N ARG A 8 5.15 -0.95 5.39
CA ARG A 8 5.34 -0.64 6.80
C ARG A 8 5.20 0.88 7.01
N GLY A 9 4.55 1.27 8.10
CA GLY A 9 4.46 2.67 8.51
C GLY A 9 3.04 3.22 8.47
N LYS A 10 2.95 4.56 8.39
CA LYS A 10 1.71 5.31 8.54
C LYS A 10 1.46 6.21 7.33
N ILE A 11 1.43 5.63 6.14
CA ILE A 11 1.04 6.30 4.89
C ILE A 11 -0.17 7.24 5.08
N GLY A 12 -1.25 6.77 5.70
CA GLY A 12 -2.47 7.56 5.91
C GLY A 12 -2.39 8.60 7.06
N ARG A 13 -1.33 8.60 7.85
CA ARG A 13 -1.13 9.54 8.99
C ARG A 13 0.24 10.21 8.95
N SER A 14 0.81 10.30 7.76
CA SER A 14 2.11 10.91 7.47
C SER A 14 1.90 12.21 6.70
N PRO A 15 2.91 13.09 6.63
CA PRO A 15 2.89 14.26 5.75
C PRO A 15 2.57 13.92 4.28
N GLU A 16 2.84 12.69 3.84
CA GLU A 16 2.60 12.21 2.48
C GLU A 16 1.14 11.75 2.23
N ALA A 17 0.27 11.76 3.23
CA ALA A 17 -1.10 11.23 3.12
C ALA A 17 -1.90 11.91 1.99
N GLU A 18 -1.85 13.24 1.88
CA GLU A 18 -2.55 13.98 0.82
C GLU A 18 -2.00 13.68 -0.58
N LEU A 19 -0.69 13.47 -0.68
CA LEU A 19 -0.03 13.08 -1.92
C LEU A 19 -0.56 11.72 -2.36
N VAL A 20 -0.58 10.76 -1.42
CA VAL A 20 -1.03 9.39 -1.67
C VAL A 20 -2.49 9.37 -2.06
N GLU A 21 -3.35 10.11 -1.37
CA GLU A 21 -4.78 10.20 -1.70
C GLU A 21 -4.99 10.79 -3.11
N ARG A 22 -4.23 11.83 -3.47
CA ARG A 22 -4.32 12.45 -4.79
C ARG A 22 -3.94 11.48 -5.92
N TYR A 23 -2.91 10.66 -5.73
CA TYR A 23 -2.51 9.66 -6.72
C TYR A 23 -3.41 8.42 -6.70
N ALA A 24 -3.94 8.03 -5.54
CA ALA A 24 -4.94 6.98 -5.43
C ALA A 24 -6.17 7.28 -6.30
N LYS A 25 -6.64 8.53 -6.32
CA LYS A 25 -7.75 8.98 -7.18
C LYS A 25 -7.44 8.94 -8.69
N ARG A 26 -6.16 8.92 -9.09
CA ARG A 26 -5.73 8.88 -10.50
C ARG A 26 -5.57 7.45 -11.02
N ILE A 27 -5.49 6.47 -10.13
CA ILE A 27 -5.32 5.07 -10.49
C ILE A 27 -6.69 4.54 -10.96
N ALA A 28 -6.78 4.24 -12.27
CA ALA A 28 -8.02 3.79 -12.91
C ALA A 28 -8.44 2.33 -12.58
N TRP A 29 -7.55 1.57 -11.94
CA TRP A 29 -7.77 0.18 -11.53
C TRP A 29 -7.99 0.12 -10.02
N GLY A 30 -8.53 -0.99 -9.53
CA GLY A 30 -8.76 -1.14 -8.08
C GLY A 30 -7.45 -0.97 -7.32
N LEU A 31 -7.44 -0.18 -6.26
CA LEU A 31 -6.29 0.05 -5.39
C LEU A 31 -6.66 -0.32 -3.95
N LYS A 32 -5.81 -1.14 -3.32
CA LYS A 32 -5.86 -1.42 -1.89
C LYS A 32 -4.50 -1.12 -1.28
N VAL A 33 -4.48 -0.33 -0.22
CA VAL A 33 -3.27 -0.06 0.57
C VAL A 33 -3.45 -0.72 1.93
N THR A 34 -2.42 -1.42 2.39
CA THR A 34 -2.39 -2.06 3.71
C THR A 34 -1.13 -1.63 4.43
N GLU A 35 -1.34 -1.05 5.61
CA GLU A 35 -0.28 -0.53 6.46
C GLU A 35 0.07 -1.59 7.52
N LEU A 36 1.35 -1.92 7.60
CA LEU A 36 1.92 -2.78 8.64
C LEU A 36 2.53 -1.91 9.76
N PRO A 37 2.48 -2.37 11.02
CA PRO A 37 3.06 -1.63 12.13
C PRO A 37 4.58 -1.42 11.98
N ASP A 38 5.06 -0.29 12.50
CA ASP A 38 6.48 0.09 12.44
C ASP A 38 7.43 -0.95 13.06
N ARG A 39 6.98 -1.63 14.11
CA ARG A 39 7.71 -2.72 14.79
C ARG A 39 6.83 -3.94 14.94
N GLY A 40 7.44 -5.11 14.78
CA GLY A 40 6.72 -6.39 14.78
C GLY A 40 5.82 -6.54 13.55
N GLY A 41 5.16 -7.69 13.46
CA GLY A 41 4.28 -8.03 12.33
C GLY A 41 4.99 -8.82 11.24
N THR A 42 4.31 -9.87 10.78
CA THR A 42 4.73 -10.69 9.64
C THR A 42 4.17 -10.08 8.37
N ILE A 43 5.02 -9.85 7.36
CA ILE A 43 4.55 -9.47 6.02
C ILE A 43 3.80 -10.68 5.46
N PRO A 44 2.48 -10.59 5.19
CA PRO A 44 1.75 -11.70 4.62
C PRO A 44 2.29 -12.01 3.22
N ALA A 45 2.30 -13.29 2.85
CA ALA A 45 2.69 -13.68 1.49
C ALA A 45 1.79 -12.96 0.47
N PRO A 46 2.36 -12.48 -0.65
CA PRO A 46 1.60 -11.80 -1.69
C PRO A 46 0.49 -12.71 -2.21
N ALA A 47 -0.76 -12.21 -2.17
CA ALA A 47 -1.93 -13.01 -2.50
C ALA A 47 -2.07 -13.34 -4.00
N GLN A 48 -1.39 -12.59 -4.89
CA GLN A 48 -1.52 -12.72 -6.35
C GLN A 48 -0.21 -12.38 -7.06
N THR A 49 0.09 -13.09 -8.16
CA THR A 49 1.17 -12.77 -9.10
C THR A 49 0.68 -11.86 -10.23
N PRO A 50 1.49 -10.91 -10.72
CA PRO A 50 2.92 -10.70 -10.41
C PRO A 50 3.18 -9.89 -9.13
N VAL A 51 4.28 -10.20 -8.44
CA VAL A 51 4.76 -9.46 -7.25
C VAL A 51 6.08 -8.75 -7.56
N ARG A 52 6.23 -7.52 -7.06
CA ARG A 52 7.48 -6.74 -7.14
C ARG A 52 7.83 -6.18 -5.76
N THR A 53 9.08 -6.34 -5.35
CA THR A 53 9.66 -5.72 -4.15
C THR A 53 10.46 -4.48 -4.57
N VAL A 54 10.26 -3.37 -3.87
CA VAL A 54 10.94 -2.07 -4.09
C VAL A 54 11.55 -1.56 -2.80
#